data_AF-A0A5C5T050-F1
#
_entry.id   AF-A0A5C5T050-F1
#
_cell.length_a   1.000
_cell.length_b   1.000
_cell.length_c   1.000
_cell.angle_alpha   90.00
_cell.angle_beta   90.00
_cell.angle_gamma   90.00
#
_symmetry.space_group_name_H-M   'P 1'
#
loop_
_entity.id
_entity.type
_entity.pdbx_description
1 polymer ?
#
loop_
_entity_poly.entity_id
_entity_poly.type
_entity_poly.pdbx_seq_one_letter_code
_entity_poly.pdbx_strand_id
1 'polypeptide(L)'
;MKSLQRLTNEQVDPFFLEWSRISAELATLHKERKKGANTVILTGIEVYKRLLSYCREALQDDEFQPLNGSERLSFIEASPGAYAAYRQLDELFTELRKTIARKRIELKRLNE
;
A
#
# COMPACT_ATOMS: atom_id res chain seq x y z
N MET A 1 -11.74 -21.36 3.78
CA MET A 1 -12.10 -20.76 5.09
C MET A 1 -11.03 -19.86 5.72
N LYS A 2 -9.74 -20.25 5.81
CA LYS A 2 -8.71 -19.44 6.52
C LYS A 2 -8.38 -18.06 5.90
N SER A 3 -8.54 -17.88 4.58
CA SER A 3 -8.20 -16.64 3.88
C SER A 3 -9.15 -15.47 4.17
N LEU A 4 -10.46 -15.73 4.29
CA LEU A 4 -11.46 -14.70 4.65
C LEU A 4 -11.22 -14.10 6.04
N GLN A 5 -10.73 -14.91 6.97
CA GLN A 5 -10.40 -14.49 8.34
C GLN A 5 -9.12 -13.65 8.42
N ARG A 6 -8.33 -13.59 7.35
CA ARG A 6 -7.01 -12.93 7.29
C ARG A 6 -6.99 -11.70 6.39
N LEU A 7 -8.10 -11.35 5.77
CA LEU A 7 -8.15 -10.15 4.93
C LEU A 7 -9.15 -9.14 5.49
N THR A 8 -9.53 -9.15 6.76
CA THR A 8 -10.62 -8.27 7.27
C THR A 8 -10.20 -6.79 7.35
N ASN A 9 -11.17 -5.89 7.51
CA ASN A 9 -10.88 -4.45 7.68
C ASN A 9 -9.97 -4.22 8.87
N GLU A 10 -10.28 -4.84 10.00
CA GLU A 10 -9.55 -4.73 11.26
C GLU A 10 -8.06 -5.07 11.10
N GLN A 11 -7.74 -5.98 10.17
CA GLN A 11 -6.38 -6.41 9.92
C GLN A 11 -5.60 -5.49 8.98
N VAL A 12 -6.26 -4.92 7.97
CA VAL A 12 -5.58 -4.08 6.96
C VAL A 12 -5.64 -2.58 7.26
N ASP A 13 -6.65 -2.12 7.99
CA ASP A 13 -6.86 -0.72 8.32
C ASP A 13 -5.68 -0.08 9.06
N PRO A 14 -4.97 -0.77 9.98
CA PRO A 14 -3.77 -0.21 10.60
C PRO A 14 -2.72 0.26 9.60
N PHE A 15 -2.49 -0.48 8.50
CA PHE A 15 -1.53 -0.08 7.46
C PHE A 15 -1.97 1.19 6.74
N PHE A 16 -3.27 1.33 6.46
CA PHE A 16 -3.79 2.50 5.80
C PHE A 16 -3.85 3.74 6.69
N LEU A 17 -4.09 3.56 7.99
CA LEU A 17 -4.02 4.64 8.98
C LEU A 17 -2.58 5.14 9.12
N GLU A 18 -1.61 4.21 9.14
CA GLU A 18 -0.18 4.54 9.13
C GLU A 18 0.19 5.31 7.84
N TRP A 19 -0.21 4.80 6.67
CA TRP A 19 -0.03 5.50 5.39
C TRP A 19 -0.67 6.88 5.38
N SER A 20 -1.90 7.03 5.91
CA SER A 20 -2.59 8.33 5.93
C SER A 20 -1.81 9.40 6.68
N ARG A 21 -1.10 9.04 7.76
CA ARG A 21 -0.25 9.97 8.53
C ARG A 21 1.00 10.34 7.74
N ILE A 22 1.68 9.34 7.18
CA ILE A 22 2.89 9.52 6.35
C ILE A 22 2.59 10.36 5.10
N SER A 23 1.48 10.07 4.41
CA SER A 23 1.03 10.78 3.22
C SER A 23 0.74 12.25 3.51
N ALA A 24 0.10 12.56 4.65
CA ALA A 24 -0.14 13.94 5.08
C ALA A 24 1.17 14.70 5.37
N GLU A 25 2.16 14.03 5.97
CA GLU A 25 3.49 14.60 6.18
C GLU A 25 4.22 14.84 4.85
N LEU A 26 4.24 13.86 3.94
CA LEU A 26 4.83 14.00 2.61
C LEU A 26 4.19 15.15 1.81
N ALA A 27 2.86 15.25 1.86
CA ALA A 27 2.14 16.35 1.22
C ALA A 27 2.60 17.71 1.75
N THR A 28 2.75 17.83 3.08
CA THR A 28 3.28 19.05 3.72
C THR A 28 4.71 19.35 3.30
N LEU A 29 5.60 18.35 3.35
CA LEU A 29 7.01 18.52 2.99
C LEU A 29 7.17 18.97 1.53
N HIS A 30 6.44 18.38 0.60
CA HIS A 30 6.47 18.77 -0.81
C HIS A 30 5.85 20.15 -1.05
N LYS A 31 4.72 20.46 -0.41
CA LYS A 31 4.06 21.77 -0.51
C LYS A 31 4.97 22.89 -0.01
N GLU A 32 5.65 22.67 1.11
CA GLU A 32 6.53 23.65 1.74
C GLU A 32 7.97 23.60 1.21
N ARG A 33 8.27 22.69 0.27
CA ARG A 33 9.61 22.42 -0.27
C ARG A 33 10.65 22.16 0.83
N LYS A 34 10.21 21.56 1.94
CA LYS A 34 11.06 21.17 3.06
C LYS A 34 11.83 19.90 2.71
N LYS A 35 13.06 19.82 3.23
CA LYS A 35 13.88 18.60 3.14
C LYS A 35 13.27 17.49 4.01
N GLY A 36 13.61 16.24 3.72
CA GLY A 36 13.21 15.07 4.52
C GLY A 36 12.18 14.16 3.87
N ALA A 37 11.57 14.55 2.74
CA ALA A 37 10.61 13.70 2.02
C ALA A 37 11.22 12.34 1.62
N ASN A 38 12.51 12.33 1.27
CA ASN A 38 13.27 11.12 0.98
C ASN A 38 13.36 10.14 2.16
N THR A 39 13.40 10.63 3.40
CA THR A 39 13.42 9.76 4.59
C THR A 39 12.01 9.31 4.96
N VAL A 40 11.04 10.22 4.89
CA VAL A 40 9.64 9.92 5.24
C VAL A 40 9.04 8.89 4.28
N ILE A 41 9.32 9.00 2.97
CA ILE A 41 8.77 8.06 1.99
C ILE A 41 9.30 6.63 2.19
N LEU A 42 10.52 6.45 2.69
CA LEU A 42 11.07 5.11 2.98
C LEU A 42 10.22 4.40 4.03
N THR A 43 9.72 5.13 5.02
CA THR A 43 8.76 4.59 6.00
C THR A 43 7.46 4.17 5.30
N GLY A 44 6.95 4.99 4.38
CA GLY A 44 5.78 4.66 3.57
C GLY A 44 5.95 3.41 2.70
N ILE A 45 7.14 3.24 2.10
CA ILE A 45 7.51 2.06 1.30
C ILE A 45 7.49 0.80 2.18
N GLU A 46 8.04 0.86 3.39
CA GLU A 46 8.03 -0.27 4.31
C GLU A 46 6.61 -0.63 4.78
N VAL A 47 5.73 0.37 5.02
CA VAL A 47 4.31 0.12 5.28
C VAL A 47 3.65 -0.59 4.10
N TYR A 48 3.93 -0.13 2.87
CA TYR A 48 3.37 -0.73 1.66
C TYR A 48 3.82 -2.18 1.47
N LYS A 49 5.12 -2.46 1.64
CA LYS A 49 5.68 -3.82 1.55
C LYS A 49 5.08 -4.75 2.59
N ARG A 50 4.92 -4.30 3.85
CA ARG A 50 4.27 -5.11 4.90
C ARG A 50 2.81 -5.40 4.57
N LEU A 51 2.06 -4.41 4.09
CA LEU A 51 0.67 -4.61 3.66
C LEU A 51 0.58 -5.59 2.49
N LEU A 52 1.47 -5.47 1.49
CA LEU A 52 1.51 -6.36 0.33
C LEU A 52 1.84 -7.80 0.74
N SER A 53 2.87 -7.99 1.57
CA SER A 53 3.24 -9.29 2.13
C SER A 53 2.10 -9.91 2.94
N TYR A 54 1.42 -9.11 3.77
CA TYR A 54 0.25 -9.56 4.51
C TYR A 54 -0.86 -10.07 3.58
N CYS A 55 -1.15 -9.33 2.51
CA CYS A 55 -2.16 -9.73 1.54
C CYS A 55 -1.79 -11.03 0.81
N ARG A 56 -0.52 -11.19 0.41
CA ARG A 56 -0.01 -12.42 -0.23
C ARG A 56 -0.20 -13.63 0.68
N GLU A 57 0.18 -13.50 1.95
CA GLU A 57 0.02 -14.58 2.94
C GLU A 57 -1.46 -14.91 3.19
N ALA A 58 -2.30 -13.89 3.32
CA ALA A 58 -3.73 -14.06 3.57
C ALA A 58 -4.47 -14.71 2.39
N LEU A 59 -4.06 -14.38 1.16
CA LEU A 59 -4.62 -14.93 -0.08
C LEU A 59 -3.97 -16.25 -0.50
N GLN A 60 -2.81 -16.60 0.07
CA GLN A 60 -1.95 -17.70 -0.39
C GLN A 60 -1.58 -17.53 -1.87
N ASP A 61 -1.23 -16.30 -2.25
CA ASP A 61 -0.91 -15.88 -3.61
C ASP A 61 0.30 -14.94 -3.58
N ASP A 62 1.49 -15.48 -3.84
CA ASP A 62 2.75 -14.73 -3.78
C ASP A 62 2.88 -13.71 -4.93
N GLU A 63 2.17 -13.93 -6.03
CA GLU A 63 2.16 -13.04 -7.19
C GLU A 63 1.17 -11.88 -7.03
N PHE A 64 0.37 -11.87 -5.96
CA PHE A 64 -0.59 -10.81 -5.69
C PHE A 64 0.11 -9.45 -5.63
N GLN A 65 -0.30 -8.55 -6.51
CA GLN A 65 0.13 -7.15 -6.57
C GLN A 65 -0.86 -6.29 -7.36
N PRO A 66 -0.87 -4.95 -7.15
CA PRO A 66 -1.54 -4.02 -8.06
C PRO A 66 -0.95 -4.06 -9.48
N LEU A 67 -1.68 -3.50 -10.45
CA LEU A 67 -1.20 -3.41 -11.83
C LEU A 67 0.14 -2.66 -11.89
N ASN A 68 1.14 -3.28 -12.52
CA ASN A 68 2.51 -2.78 -12.61
C ASN A 68 3.14 -2.45 -11.24
N GLY A 69 2.68 -3.12 -10.18
CA GLY A 69 3.07 -2.79 -8.80
C GLY A 69 4.59 -2.83 -8.57
N SER A 70 5.26 -3.85 -9.11
CA SER A 70 6.71 -4.01 -8.98
C SER A 70 7.51 -2.92 -9.70
N GLU A 71 7.10 -2.51 -10.91
CA GLU A 71 7.76 -1.45 -11.69
C GLU A 71 7.62 -0.10 -11.00
N ARG A 72 6.41 0.19 -10.52
CA ARG A 72 6.11 1.43 -9.79
C ARG A 72 6.84 1.49 -8.47
N LEU A 73 6.92 0.40 -7.73
CA LEU A 73 7.69 0.33 -6.49
C LEU A 73 9.19 0.58 -6.76
N SER A 74 9.74 -0.05 -7.79
CA SER A 74 11.13 0.17 -8.22
C SER A 74 11.40 1.65 -8.56
N PHE A 75 10.47 2.31 -9.25
CA PHE A 75 10.57 3.75 -9.53
C PHE A 75 10.58 4.60 -8.25
N ILE A 76 9.69 4.30 -7.30
CA ILE A 76 9.59 5.03 -6.03
C ILE A 76 10.89 4.90 -5.23
N GLU A 77 11.43 3.68 -5.14
CA GLU A 77 12.69 3.38 -4.45
C GLU A 77 13.90 4.04 -5.11
N ALA A 78 13.90 4.17 -6.44
CA ALA A 78 14.95 4.87 -7.18
C ALA A 78 14.89 6.39 -7.04
N SER A 79 13.73 6.96 -6.70
CA SER A 79 13.50 8.42 -6.66
C SER A 79 12.76 8.91 -5.41
N PRO A 80 13.18 8.55 -4.18
CA PRO A 80 12.40 8.78 -2.96
C PRO A 80 12.17 10.26 -2.61
N GLY A 81 13.01 11.17 -3.11
CA GLY A 81 12.81 12.61 -2.90
C GLY A 81 11.82 13.27 -3.86
N ALA A 82 11.37 12.57 -4.90
CA ALA A 82 10.54 13.15 -5.95
C ALA A 82 9.06 13.17 -5.56
N TYR A 83 8.37 14.28 -5.86
CA TYR A 83 6.91 14.37 -5.70
C TYR A 83 6.18 13.26 -6.48
N ALA A 84 6.69 12.91 -7.66
CA ALA A 84 6.17 11.80 -8.46
C ALA A 84 6.23 10.46 -7.72
N ALA A 85 7.31 10.18 -6.97
CA ALA A 85 7.42 8.95 -6.18
C ALA A 85 6.38 8.91 -5.05
N TYR A 86 6.18 10.03 -4.35
CA TYR A 86 5.10 10.15 -3.36
C TYR A 86 3.72 9.86 -3.99
N ARG A 87 3.41 10.49 -5.13
CA ARG A 87 2.13 10.29 -5.83
C ARG A 87 1.93 8.85 -6.30
N GLN A 88 2.98 8.22 -6.82
CA GLN A 88 2.94 6.81 -7.23
C GLN A 88 2.69 5.89 -6.03
N LEU A 89 3.29 6.16 -4.88
CA LEU A 89 3.05 5.37 -3.67
C LEU A 89 1.59 5.52 -3.18
N ASP A 90 1.05 6.73 -3.20
CA ASP A 90 -0.36 7.00 -2.82
C ASP A 90 -1.36 6.27 -3.72
N GLU A 91 -1.09 6.24 -5.03
CA GLU A 91 -1.87 5.50 -6.01
C GLU A 91 -1.78 3.98 -5.77
N LEU A 92 -0.59 3.45 -5.48
CA LEU A 92 -0.42 2.02 -5.13
C LEU A 92 -1.26 1.63 -3.89
N PHE A 93 -1.26 2.44 -2.83
CA PHE A 93 -2.14 2.19 -1.67
C PHE A 93 -3.62 2.23 -2.05
N THR A 94 -4.02 3.19 -2.87
CA THR A 94 -5.41 3.33 -3.32
C THR A 94 -5.87 2.12 -4.15
N GLU A 95 -5.04 1.66 -5.08
CA GLU A 95 -5.31 0.48 -5.90
C GLU A 95 -5.34 -0.80 -5.09
N LEU A 96 -4.40 -0.96 -4.15
CA LEU A 96 -4.33 -2.11 -3.28
C LEU A 96 -5.56 -2.19 -2.38
N ARG A 97 -6.02 -1.06 -1.81
CA ARG A 97 -7.27 -0.99 -1.04
C ARG A 97 -8.48 -1.46 -1.85
N LYS A 98 -8.62 -0.98 -3.09
CA LYS A 98 -9.71 -1.39 -4.00
C LYS A 98 -9.63 -2.89 -4.31
N THR A 99 -8.41 -3.40 -4.53
CA THR A 99 -8.18 -4.81 -4.85
C THR A 99 -8.49 -5.72 -3.68
N ILE A 100 -8.08 -5.35 -2.46
CA ILE A 100 -8.44 -6.03 -1.21
C ILE A 100 -9.96 -6.10 -1.05
N ALA A 101 -10.67 -4.97 -1.24
CA ALA A 101 -12.12 -4.93 -1.11
C ALA A 101 -12.81 -5.88 -2.11
N ARG A 102 -12.37 -5.87 -3.37
CA ARG A 102 -12.85 -6.80 -4.40
C ARG A 102 -12.57 -8.26 -4.03
N LYS A 103 -11.36 -8.59 -3.57
CA LYS A 103 -10.98 -9.95 -3.15
C LYS A 103 -11.83 -10.47 -2.00
N ARG A 104 -12.21 -9.63 -1.04
CA ARG A 104 -13.14 -10.01 0.03
C ARG A 104 -14.50 -10.42 -0.50
N ILE A 105 -15.04 -9.66 -1.46
CA ILE A 105 -16.34 -9.95 -2.07
C ILE A 105 -16.27 -11.28 -2.85
N GLU A 106 -15.20 -11.47 -3.64
CA GLU A 106 -14.95 -12.73 -4.36
C GLU A 106 -14.88 -13.92 -3.40
N LEU A 107 -14.09 -13.81 -2.33
CA LEU A 107 -13.98 -14.86 -1.33
C LEU A 107 -15.33 -15.12 -0.64
N LYS A 108 -16.10 -14.09 -0.30
CA LYS A 108 -17.43 -14.27 0.32
C LYS A 108 -18.34 -15.09 -0.58
N ARG A 109 -18.42 -14.75 -1.88
CA ARG A 109 -19.24 -15.46 -2.87
C ARG A 109 -18.82 -16.92 -3.09
N LEU A 110 -17.53 -17.22 -2.99
CA LEU A 110 -17.01 -18.59 -3.12
C LEU A 110 -17.33 -19.49 -1.91
N ASN A 111 -17.76 -18.92 -0.79
CA ASN A 111 -18.13 -19.65 0.43
C ASN A 111 -19.65 -19.62 0.70
N GLU A 112 -20.44 -19.04 -0.21
CA GLU A 112 -21.91 -19.11 -0.24
C GLU A 112 -22.36 -20.25 -1.15
#